data_AF-A0A9E5WS08-F1
#
_entry.id   AF-A0A9E5WS08-F1
#
_cell.length_a   1.000
_cell.length_b   1.000
_cell.length_c   1.000
_cell.angle_alpha   90.00
_cell.angle_beta   90.00
_cell.angle_gamma   90.00
#
_symmetry.space_group_name_H-M   'P 1'
#
loop_
_entity.id
_entity.type
_entity.pdbx_description
1 polymer ?
#
loop_
_entity_poly.entity_id
_entity_poly.type
_entity_poly.pdbx_seq_one_letter_code
_entity_poly.pdbx_strand_id
1 'polypeptide(L)'
;GRELHLLEGLPRAWASPGAVTKVTAVPTSFGPVSLTLRVRPDGRSASVHVVPPKRQPPERLVVHLEHLGDRQTVRSVRVNGQGQQEVEIKAETVGPIRIEVDFQ
;
A
#
# COMPACT_ATOMS: atom_id res chain seq x y z
N GLY A 1 -17.55 -6.62 3.24
CA GLY A 1 -16.72 -7.54 2.44
C GLY A 1 -15.79 -8.31 3.35
N ARG A 2 -15.05 -9.29 2.80
CA ARG A 2 -13.99 -10.03 3.53
C ARG A 2 -12.60 -9.40 3.36
N GLU A 3 -12.51 -8.38 2.51
CA GLU A 3 -11.26 -7.76 2.09
C GLU A 3 -11.23 -6.28 2.48
N LEU A 4 -10.04 -5.78 2.80
CA LEU A 4 -9.76 -4.35 2.95
C LEU A 4 -8.89 -3.89 1.78
N HIS A 5 -9.44 -3.02 0.95
CA HIS A 5 -8.74 -2.42 -0.18
C HIS A 5 -8.06 -1.12 0.25
N LEU A 6 -6.78 -0.98 -0.07
CA LEU A 6 -5.99 0.22 0.17
C LEU A 6 -5.54 0.81 -1.15
N LEU A 7 -5.49 2.15 -1.20
CA LEU A 7 -5.09 2.93 -2.38
C LEU A 7 -6.00 2.77 -3.61
N GLU A 8 -7.14 2.10 -3.44
CA GLU A 8 -8.16 2.02 -4.48
C GLU A 8 -8.61 3.44 -4.87
N GLY A 9 -8.52 3.77 -6.16
CA GLY A 9 -8.90 5.09 -6.66
C GLY A 9 -8.01 6.23 -6.16
N LEU A 10 -6.79 5.96 -5.70
CA LEU A 10 -5.84 6.99 -5.29
C LEU A 10 -5.63 8.01 -6.43
N PRO A 11 -5.86 9.33 -6.22
CA PRO A 11 -5.59 10.33 -7.23
C PRO A 11 -4.11 10.32 -7.65
N ARG A 12 -3.82 10.34 -8.96
CA ARG A 12 -2.43 10.35 -9.48
C ARG A 12 -1.58 11.50 -8.91
N ALA A 13 -2.19 12.66 -8.69
CA ALA A 13 -1.51 13.81 -8.08
C ALA A 13 -0.99 13.54 -6.67
N TRP A 14 -1.60 12.59 -5.93
CA TRP A 14 -1.18 12.20 -4.58
C TRP A 14 -0.05 11.15 -4.59
N ALA A 15 0.35 10.68 -5.77
CA ALA A 15 1.43 9.73 -6.00
C ALA A 15 2.49 10.29 -6.99
N SER A 16 2.59 11.62 -7.12
CA SER A 16 3.63 12.26 -7.92
C SER A 16 5.02 12.07 -7.30
N PRO A 17 6.12 12.15 -8.09
CA PRO A 17 7.47 12.06 -7.56
C PRO A 17 7.72 13.02 -6.38
N GLY A 18 8.28 12.50 -5.29
CA GLY A 18 8.50 13.24 -4.05
C GLY A 18 7.28 13.41 -3.14
N ALA A 19 6.08 12.99 -3.56
CA ALA A 19 4.88 13.08 -2.74
C ALA A 19 4.91 12.12 -1.55
N VAL A 20 4.29 12.56 -0.45
CA VAL A 20 4.01 11.75 0.73
C VAL A 20 2.53 11.86 1.05
N THR A 21 1.81 10.74 0.94
CA THR A 21 0.39 10.64 1.29
C THR A 21 0.26 9.84 2.58
N LYS A 22 -0.29 10.46 3.62
CA LYS A 22 -0.42 9.85 4.94
C LYS A 22 -1.86 9.94 5.44
N VAL A 23 -2.38 8.79 5.86
CA VAL A 23 -3.66 8.69 6.57
C VAL A 23 -3.43 7.97 7.90
N THR A 24 -4.02 8.50 8.97
CA THR A 24 -3.76 8.02 10.34
C THR A 24 -5.08 7.64 11.01
N ALA A 25 -5.15 6.42 11.53
CA ALA A 25 -6.28 5.87 12.26
C ALA A 25 -7.64 6.06 11.56
N VAL A 26 -7.68 5.87 10.23
CA VAL A 26 -8.92 5.95 9.45
C VAL A 26 -9.87 4.83 9.90
N PRO A 27 -11.11 5.15 10.29
CA PRO A 27 -12.05 4.14 10.74
C PRO A 27 -12.50 3.25 9.57
N THR A 28 -12.51 1.93 9.81
CA THR A 28 -13.07 0.93 8.89
C THR A 28 -13.93 -0.09 9.65
N SER A 29 -14.65 -0.95 8.93
CA SER A 29 -15.36 -2.10 9.51
C SER A 29 -14.44 -3.08 10.24
N PHE A 30 -13.15 -3.10 9.91
CA PHE A 30 -12.15 -4.00 10.51
C PHE A 30 -11.42 -3.37 11.72
N GLY A 31 -11.51 -2.04 11.86
CA GLY A 31 -10.77 -1.26 12.85
C GLY A 31 -10.05 -0.07 12.22
N PRO A 32 -9.39 0.76 13.04
CA PRO A 32 -8.58 1.86 12.52
C PRO A 32 -7.40 1.31 11.70
N VAL A 33 -7.19 1.85 10.51
CA VAL A 33 -6.01 1.58 9.67
C VAL A 33 -5.17 2.84 9.53
N SER A 34 -3.86 2.70 9.50
CA SER A 34 -2.95 3.81 9.16
C SER A 34 -2.09 3.42 7.98
N LEU A 35 -1.83 4.37 7.08
CA LEU A 35 -1.02 4.15 5.90
C LEU A 35 -0.15 5.38 5.62
N THR A 36 1.07 5.14 5.14
CA THR A 36 1.93 6.16 4.55
C THR A 36 2.46 5.65 3.22
N LEU A 37 2.10 6.33 2.13
CA LEU A 37 2.71 6.21 0.81
C LEU A 37 3.80 7.26 0.66
N ARG A 38 4.97 6.84 0.17
CA ARG A 38 6.08 7.74 -0.20
C ARG A 38 6.55 7.38 -1.59
N VAL A 39 6.53 8.34 -2.51
CA VAL A 39 7.12 8.18 -3.84
C VAL A 39 8.48 8.85 -3.83
N ARG A 40 9.53 8.16 -4.30
CA ARG A 40 10.86 8.75 -4.35
C ARG A 40 10.87 9.98 -5.26
N PRO A 41 11.75 10.98 -5.01
CA PRO A 41 11.85 12.17 -5.87
C PRO A 41 12.19 11.87 -7.32
N ASP A 42 12.90 10.77 -7.59
CA ASP A 42 13.20 10.31 -8.95
C ASP A 42 12.01 9.64 -9.66
N GLY A 43 10.91 9.40 -8.95
CA GLY A 43 9.73 8.73 -9.47
C GLY A 43 9.92 7.25 -9.80
N ARG A 44 11.05 6.63 -9.45
CA ARG A 44 11.41 5.25 -9.85
C ARG A 44 10.99 4.18 -8.87
N SER A 45 10.64 4.56 -7.65
CA SER A 45 10.10 3.63 -6.66
C SER A 45 9.20 4.33 -5.66
N ALA A 46 8.39 3.53 -4.98
CA ALA A 46 7.56 3.95 -3.88
C ALA A 46 7.64 2.96 -2.70
N SER A 47 7.32 3.45 -1.51
CA SER A 47 7.07 2.59 -0.35
C SER A 47 5.70 2.88 0.25
N VAL A 48 5.00 1.82 0.62
CA VAL A 48 3.75 1.87 1.37
C VAL A 48 3.99 1.20 2.72
N HIS A 49 3.75 1.94 3.79
CA HIS A 49 3.78 1.41 5.14
C HIS A 49 2.35 1.36 5.68
N VAL A 50 1.89 0.18 6.04
CA VAL A 50 0.53 -0.07 6.54
C VAL A 50 0.61 -0.56 7.98
N VAL A 51 -0.18 0.04 8.86
CA VAL A 51 -0.52 -0.51 10.17
C VAL A 51 -1.94 -1.09 10.04
N PRO A 52 -2.06 -2.43 9.94
CA PRO A 52 -3.36 -3.07 9.70
C PRO A 52 -4.29 -2.91 10.91
N PRO A 53 -5.61 -2.96 10.67
CA PRO A 53 -6.58 -2.92 11.75
C PRO A 53 -6.50 -4.17 12.63
N LYS A 54 -6.69 -3.99 13.95
CA LYS A 54 -6.56 -5.08 14.93
C LYS A 54 -7.88 -5.60 15.52
N ARG A 55 -8.97 -4.84 15.41
CA ARG A 55 -10.24 -5.16 16.09
C ARG A 55 -10.88 -6.42 15.51
N GLN A 56 -11.04 -6.42 14.19
CA GLN A 56 -11.55 -7.55 13.43
C GLN A 56 -10.74 -7.56 12.13
N PRO A 57 -9.60 -8.27 12.07
CA PRO A 57 -8.77 -8.26 10.88
C PRO A 57 -9.59 -8.73 9.66
N PRO A 58 -9.37 -8.15 8.47
CA PRO A 58 -9.96 -8.69 7.24
C PRO A 58 -9.46 -10.12 7.00
N GLU A 59 -9.95 -10.83 5.98
CA GLU A 59 -9.31 -12.07 5.51
C GLU A 59 -8.11 -11.74 4.60
N ARG A 60 -8.23 -10.64 3.84
CA ARG A 60 -7.22 -10.16 2.90
C ARG A 60 -7.08 -8.65 2.95
N LEU A 61 -5.84 -8.21 2.78
CA LEU A 61 -5.51 -6.82 2.52
C LEU A 61 -5.00 -6.71 1.09
N VAL A 62 -5.75 -5.98 0.27
CA VAL A 62 -5.46 -5.78 -1.17
C VAL A 62 -4.91 -4.37 -1.32
N VAL A 63 -3.70 -4.24 -1.89
CA VAL A 63 -3.10 -2.93 -2.13
C VAL A 63 -3.02 -2.66 -3.63
N HIS A 64 -3.77 -1.66 -4.05
CA HIS A 64 -3.87 -1.22 -5.42
C HIS A 64 -2.65 -0.35 -5.80
N LEU A 65 -2.01 -0.66 -6.92
CA LEU A 65 -0.75 -0.04 -7.34
C LEU A 65 -0.87 0.75 -8.67
N GLU A 66 -2.01 0.67 -9.35
CA GLU A 66 -2.24 1.21 -10.71
C GLU A 66 -2.11 2.74 -10.83
N HIS A 67 -2.14 3.43 -9.70
CA HIS A 67 -2.00 4.89 -9.63
C HIS A 67 -0.67 5.33 -9.01
N LEU A 68 0.23 4.39 -8.70
CA LEU A 68 1.56 4.70 -8.22
C LEU A 68 2.51 4.96 -9.40
N GLY A 69 3.16 6.13 -9.38
CA GLY A 69 4.08 6.54 -10.44
C GLY A 69 3.37 7.09 -11.68
N ASP A 70 4.08 7.95 -12.41
CA ASP A 70 3.52 8.75 -13.49
C ASP A 70 3.56 7.99 -14.83
N ARG A 71 2.77 6.90 -14.95
CA ARG A 71 2.60 6.00 -16.12
C ARG A 71 3.55 4.80 -16.23
N GLN A 72 4.23 4.41 -15.17
CA GLN A 72 5.19 3.30 -15.23
C GLN A 72 4.55 1.96 -14.88
N THR A 73 4.99 0.89 -15.56
CA THR A 73 4.65 -0.50 -15.18
C THR A 73 5.40 -0.85 -13.89
N VAL A 74 4.72 -1.51 -12.95
CA VAL A 74 5.37 -2.09 -11.78
C VAL A 74 6.39 -3.13 -12.25
N ARG A 75 7.67 -2.90 -11.94
CA ARG A 75 8.78 -3.81 -12.26
C ARG A 75 8.94 -4.89 -11.21
N SER A 76 8.87 -4.50 -9.93
CA SER A 76 9.01 -5.42 -8.81
C SER A 76 8.18 -4.97 -7.63
N VAL A 77 7.69 -5.93 -6.85
CA VAL A 77 7.08 -5.65 -5.55
C VAL A 77 7.72 -6.53 -4.50
N ARG A 78 8.05 -5.92 -3.35
CA ARG A 78 8.52 -6.60 -2.16
C ARG A 78 7.58 -6.31 -1.00
N VAL A 79 7.06 -7.36 -0.37
CA VAL A 79 6.28 -7.26 0.87
C VAL A 79 7.16 -7.78 2.00
N ASN A 80 7.44 -6.91 2.98
CA ASN A 80 8.34 -7.20 4.10
C ASN A 80 9.71 -7.77 3.63
N GLY A 81 10.22 -7.26 2.50
CA GLY A 81 11.48 -7.68 1.89
C GLY A 81 11.40 -8.92 0.99
N GLN A 82 10.25 -9.62 0.94
CA GLN A 82 10.08 -10.78 0.07
C GLN A 82 9.42 -10.40 -1.25
N GLY A 83 10.01 -10.82 -2.37
CA GLY A 83 9.48 -10.57 -3.71
C GLY A 83 8.11 -11.22 -3.92
N GLN A 84 7.17 -10.48 -4.49
CA GLN A 84 5.81 -10.93 -4.77
C GLN A 84 5.44 -10.62 -6.22
N GLN A 85 4.63 -11.49 -6.84
CA GLN A 85 4.05 -11.22 -8.16
C GLN A 85 2.76 -10.40 -8.08
N GLU A 86 2.09 -10.43 -6.92
CA GLU A 86 0.85 -9.69 -6.64
C GLU A 86 0.83 -9.25 -5.17
N VAL A 87 0.25 -8.09 -4.86
CA VAL A 87 0.16 -7.57 -3.48
C VAL A 87 -1.16 -7.97 -2.85
N GLU A 88 -1.36 -9.28 -2.73
CA GLU A 88 -2.38 -9.84 -1.84
C GLU A 88 -1.70 -10.28 -0.54
N ILE A 89 -2.07 -9.64 0.56
CA ILE A 89 -1.48 -9.93 1.86
C ILE A 89 -2.53 -10.65 2.71
N LYS A 90 -2.19 -11.88 3.13
CA LYS A 90 -2.99 -12.61 4.12
C LYS A 90 -3.05 -11.80 5.40
N ALA A 91 -4.25 -11.57 5.90
CA ALA A 91 -4.47 -10.69 7.04
C ALA A 91 -4.00 -11.27 8.39
N GLU A 92 -3.60 -12.54 8.42
CA GLU A 92 -2.84 -13.16 9.51
C GLU A 92 -1.50 -12.45 9.79
N THR A 93 -1.09 -11.50 8.94
CA THR A 93 0.11 -10.69 9.13
C THR A 93 0.02 -9.87 10.43
N VAL A 94 0.68 -10.38 11.48
CA VAL A 94 0.81 -9.70 12.76
C VAL A 94 1.86 -8.60 12.64
N GLY A 95 1.41 -7.35 12.57
CA GLY A 95 2.28 -6.17 12.67
C GLY A 95 2.30 -5.29 11.43
N PRO A 96 3.17 -4.27 11.41
CA PRO A 96 3.26 -3.34 10.30
C PRO A 96 3.76 -4.03 9.03
N ILE A 97 3.17 -3.65 7.90
CA ILE A 97 3.50 -4.17 6.58
C ILE A 97 4.25 -3.09 5.83
N ARG A 98 5.43 -3.43 5.29
CA ARG A 98 6.15 -2.58 4.34
C ARG A 98 6.05 -3.18 2.95
N ILE A 99 5.57 -2.39 2.01
CA ILE A 99 5.51 -2.73 0.59
C ILE A 99 6.47 -1.78 -0.13
N GLU A 100 7.41 -2.34 -0.86
CA GLU A 100 8.35 -1.59 -1.69
C GLU A 100 8.06 -1.93 -3.14
N VAL A 101 7.89 -0.90 -3.96
CA VAL A 101 7.52 -1.03 -5.37
C VAL A 101 8.57 -0.33 -6.20
N ASP A 102 9.16 -1.06 -7.13
CA ASP A 102 10.05 -0.48 -8.14
C ASP A 102 9.27 -0.36 -9.45
N PHE A 103 9.39 0.80 -10.10
CA PHE A 103 8.78 1.08 -11.39
C PHE A 103 9.79 0.82 -12.53
N GLN A 104 9.29 0.63 -13.75
CA GLN A 104 10.12 0.51 -14.96
C GLN A 104 10.71 1.83 -15.41
#